data_AF-A0A2H5WG34-F1
#
_entry.id   AF-A0A2H5WG34-F1
#
_cell.length_a   1.000
_cell.length_b   1.000
_cell.length_c   1.000
_cell.angle_alpha   90.00
_cell.angle_beta   90.00
_cell.angle_gamma   90.00
#
_symmetry.space_group_name_H-M   'P 1'
#
loop_
_entity.id
_entity.type
_entity.pdbx_description
1 polymer ?
#
loop_
_entity_poly.entity_id
_entity_poly.type
_entity_poly.pdbx_seq_one_letter_code
_entity_poly.pdbx_strand_id
1 'polypeptide(L)'
;MGKLAAIVGAREVRRATPEEARAATGFAVGGTPPFGHPAPLPTYLDPDLLEHREVWAAAGAPDAVFRITPEELRRTARAEVADFRETRPDGSGTSGTPGMMDGRRASEGA
;
A
#
# COMPACT_ATOMS: atom_id res chain seq x y z
N MET A 1 -2.84 12.95 -8.88
CA MET A 1 -4.03 12.62 -8.06
C MET A 1 -5.33 12.67 -8.85
N GLY A 2 -5.30 12.96 -10.17
CA GLY A 2 -6.52 13.11 -10.96
C GLY A 2 -7.19 11.76 -11.23
N LYS A 3 -6.40 10.71 -11.49
CA LYS A 3 -6.93 9.36 -11.70
C LYS A 3 -7.70 8.85 -10.48
N LEU A 4 -7.11 8.95 -9.29
CA LEU A 4 -7.77 8.53 -8.05
C LEU A 4 -9.06 9.32 -7.78
N ALA A 5 -9.05 10.64 -7.98
CA ALA A 5 -10.24 11.47 -7.81
C ALA A 5 -11.39 11.02 -8.72
N ALA A 6 -11.10 10.69 -9.98
CA ALA A 6 -12.08 10.15 -10.91
C ALA A 6 -12.63 8.78 -10.46
N ILE A 7 -11.75 7.88 -9.99
CA ILE A 7 -12.13 6.55 -9.49
C ILE A 7 -13.09 6.65 -8.30
N VAL A 8 -12.80 7.54 -7.34
CA VAL A 8 -13.63 7.68 -6.13
C VAL A 8 -14.84 8.61 -6.32
N GLY A 9 -15.04 9.18 -7.52
CA GLY A 9 -16.11 10.14 -7.80
C GLY A 9 -15.98 11.47 -7.05
N ALA A 10 -14.76 11.87 -6.67
CA ALA A 10 -14.51 13.11 -5.94
C ALA A 10 -14.03 14.22 -6.88
N ARG A 11 -14.35 15.47 -6.54
CA ARG A 11 -13.81 16.65 -7.24
C ARG A 11 -12.30 16.79 -7.05
N GLU A 12 -11.79 16.43 -5.88
CA GLU A 12 -10.38 16.52 -5.51
C GLU A 12 -10.04 15.47 -4.46
N VAL A 13 -8.79 14.99 -4.49
CA VAL A 13 -8.21 14.17 -3.42
C VAL A 13 -6.87 14.76 -2.99
N ARG A 14 -6.59 14.68 -1.69
CA ARG A 14 -5.32 15.09 -1.09
C ARG A 14 -4.73 13.96 -0.28
N ARG A 15 -3.43 14.03 0.00
CA ARG A 15 -2.82 13.14 0.99
C ARG A 15 -3.39 13.46 2.37
N ALA A 16 -3.65 12.41 3.14
CA ALA A 16 -3.97 12.54 4.55
C ALA A 16 -2.76 13.06 5.33
N THR A 17 -2.98 13.84 6.39
CA THR A 17 -1.92 14.15 7.36
C THR A 17 -1.56 12.90 8.18
N PRO A 18 -0.41 12.85 8.87
CA PRO A 18 -0.08 11.74 9.76
C PRO A 18 -1.14 11.49 10.84
N GLU A 19 -1.74 12.55 11.38
CA GLU A 19 -2.79 12.48 12.39
C GLU A 19 -4.07 11.88 11.81
N GLU A 20 -4.48 12.31 10.62
CA GLU A 20 -5.66 11.76 9.91
C GLU A 20 -5.46 10.29 9.56
N ALA A 21 -4.28 9.93 9.06
CA ALA A 21 -3.93 8.54 8.75
C ALA A 21 -3.98 7.66 10.01
N ARG A 22 -3.42 8.14 11.12
CA ARG A 22 -3.44 7.41 12.40
C ARG A 22 -4.86 7.31 12.96
N ALA A 23 -5.67 8.36 12.87
CA ALA A 23 -7.06 8.33 13.32
C ALA A 23 -7.91 7.33 12.52
N ALA A 24 -7.72 7.26 11.21
CA ALA A 24 -8.47 6.34 10.35
C ALA A 24 -8.00 4.88 10.47
N THR A 25 -6.69 4.66 10.60
CA THR A 25 -6.09 3.32 10.51
C THR A 25 -5.72 2.72 11.86
N GLY A 26 -5.52 3.53 12.90
CA GLY A 26 -4.94 3.11 14.18
C GLY A 26 -3.42 2.98 14.19
N PHE A 27 -2.74 3.12 13.04
CA PHE A 27 -1.30 2.87 12.90
C PHE A 27 -0.52 4.15 12.59
N ALA A 28 0.75 4.18 12.99
CA ALA A 28 1.66 5.26 12.63
C ALA A 28 2.09 5.15 11.15
N VAL A 29 2.35 6.31 10.53
CA VAL A 29 2.94 6.38 9.18
C VAL A 29 4.24 5.57 9.15
N GLY A 30 4.45 4.81 8.07
CA GLY A 30 5.60 3.92 7.90
C GLY A 30 5.36 2.48 8.35
N GLY A 31 4.39 2.24 9.25
CA GLY A 31 4.02 0.90 9.71
C GLY A 31 2.59 0.49 9.37
N THR A 32 1.81 1.34 8.69
CA THR A 32 0.39 1.12 8.42
C THR A 32 0.15 -0.13 7.55
N PRO A 33 -0.48 -1.19 8.08
CA PRO A 33 -0.79 -2.38 7.30
C PRO A 33 -1.92 -2.09 6.30
N PRO A 34 -2.04 -2.88 5.22
CA PRO A 34 -3.07 -2.70 4.20
C PRO A 34 -4.47 -3.12 4.65
N PHE A 35 -4.61 -3.75 5.83
CA PHE A 35 -5.86 -4.19 6.42
C PHE A 35 -5.76 -4.27 7.95
N GLY A 36 -6.87 -4.56 8.63
CA GLY A 36 -6.92 -4.65 10.09
C GLY A 36 -7.12 -3.30 10.78
N HIS A 37 -7.65 -2.31 10.06
CA HIS A 37 -7.99 -1.00 10.60
C HIS A 37 -9.22 -1.06 11.52
N PRO A 38 -9.39 -0.10 12.45
CA PRO A 38 -10.53 -0.04 13.38
C PRO A 38 -11.91 0.00 12.70
N ALA A 39 -11.98 0.51 11.47
CA ALA A 39 -13.18 0.55 10.65
C ALA A 39 -12.84 0.21 9.19
N PRO A 40 -13.79 -0.34 8.41
CA PRO A 40 -13.58 -0.55 6.98
C PRO A 40 -13.26 0.76 6.25
N LEU A 41 -12.25 0.73 5.38
CA LEU A 41 -11.87 1.85 4.52
C LEU A 41 -12.01 1.44 3.05
N PRO A 42 -12.55 2.32 2.17
CA PRO A 42 -12.45 2.14 0.73
C PRO A 42 -10.97 1.96 0.35
N THR A 43 -10.66 0.81 -0.24
CA THR A 43 -9.28 0.40 -0.49
C THR A 43 -9.13 0.06 -1.97
N TYR A 44 -8.07 0.59 -2.58
CA TYR A 44 -7.76 0.39 -3.98
C TYR A 44 -6.40 -0.26 -4.13
N LEU A 45 -6.28 -1.23 -5.04
CA LEU A 45 -5.06 -1.94 -5.36
C LEU A 45 -4.63 -1.59 -6.79
N ASP A 46 -3.37 -1.19 -6.93
CA ASP A 46 -2.76 -0.91 -8.24
C ASP A 46 -2.64 -2.24 -9.02
N PRO A 47 -3.15 -2.32 -10.27
CA PRO A 47 -3.10 -3.54 -11.08
C PRO A 47 -1.68 -4.06 -11.32
N ASP A 48 -0.65 -3.19 -11.34
CA ASP A 48 0.74 -3.58 -11.52
C ASP A 48 1.19 -4.58 -10.44
N LEU A 49 0.61 -4.51 -9.24
CA LEU A 49 0.93 -5.45 -8.17
C LEU A 49 0.55 -6.90 -8.50
N LEU A 50 -0.44 -7.13 -9.37
CA LEU A 50 -0.91 -8.46 -9.74
C LEU A 50 0.09 -9.21 -10.65
N GLU A 51 1.07 -8.50 -11.23
CA GLU A 51 2.12 -9.11 -12.06
C GLU A 51 3.22 -9.78 -11.22
N HIS A 52 3.23 -9.53 -9.91
CA HIS A 52 4.19 -10.13 -9.00
C HIS A 52 3.69 -11.47 -8.44
N ARG A 53 4.61 -12.41 -8.26
CA ARG A 53 4.29 -13.66 -7.55
C ARG A 53 3.90 -13.36 -6.09
N GLU A 54 4.65 -12.47 -5.44
CA GLU A 54 4.55 -12.13 -4.02
C GLU A 54 4.92 -10.66 -3.81
N VAL A 55 4.32 -10.04 -2.80
CA VAL A 55 4.59 -8.67 -2.35
C VAL A 55 4.82 -8.65 -0.84
N TRP A 56 5.46 -7.57 -0.37
CA TRP A 56 5.72 -7.34 1.05
C TRP A 56 4.94 -6.11 1.51
N ALA A 57 4.16 -6.26 2.57
CA ALA A 57 3.33 -5.21 3.14
C ALA A 57 3.71 -4.93 4.60
N ALA A 58 3.51 -3.70 5.06
CA ALA A 58 3.75 -3.32 6.46
C ALA A 58 2.86 -4.12 7.41
N ALA A 59 3.38 -4.45 8.59
CA ALA A 59 2.75 -5.35 9.56
C ALA A 59 2.30 -4.65 10.87
N GLY A 60 2.12 -3.32 10.85
CA GLY A 60 1.67 -2.56 12.03
C GLY A 60 2.78 -1.95 12.89
N ALA A 61 4.05 -2.18 12.55
CA ALA A 61 5.21 -1.59 13.22
C ALA A 61 6.24 -1.08 12.20
N PRO A 62 7.11 -0.11 12.56
CA PRO A 62 8.04 0.53 11.61
C PRO A 62 9.03 -0.41 10.91
N ASP A 63 9.36 -1.52 11.56
CA ASP A 63 10.37 -2.50 11.15
C ASP A 63 9.77 -3.88 10.86
N ALA A 64 8.44 -3.98 10.79
CA ALA A 64 7.74 -5.24 10.57
C ALA A 64 7.01 -5.25 9.22
N VAL A 65 7.31 -6.28 8.42
CA VAL A 65 6.64 -6.56 7.15
C VAL A 65 6.24 -8.03 7.07
N PHE A 66 5.22 -8.34 6.26
CA PHE A 66 4.83 -9.71 5.95
C PHE A 66 4.71 -9.93 4.44
N ARG A 67 4.96 -11.17 4.02
CA ARG A 67 4.83 -11.63 2.64
C ARG A 67 3.41 -12.09 2.38
N ILE A 68 2.86 -11.71 1.22
CA ILE A 68 1.50 -12.09 0.80
C ILE A 68 1.44 -12.13 -0.73
N THR A 69 0.59 -12.98 -1.31
CA THR A 69 0.32 -12.89 -2.75
C THR A 69 -0.56 -11.68 -3.05
N PRO A 70 -0.44 -11.04 -4.24
CA PRO A 70 -1.30 -9.92 -4.60
C PRO A 70 -2.81 -10.26 -4.54
N GLU A 71 -3.16 -11.50 -4.89
CA GLU A 71 -4.54 -11.99 -4.84
C GLU A 71 -5.06 -12.11 -3.40
N GLU A 72 -4.27 -12.67 -2.48
CA GLU A 72 -4.62 -12.72 -1.07
C GLU A 72 -4.67 -11.32 -0.45
N LEU A 73 -3.77 -10.42 -0.85
CA LEU A 73 -3.78 -9.03 -0.42
C LEU A 73 -5.07 -8.35 -0.84
N ARG A 74 -5.44 -8.44 -2.12
CA ARG A 74 -6.70 -7.92 -2.66
C ARG A 74 -7.90 -8.44 -1.87
N ARG A 75 -7.97 -9.76 -1.67
CA ARG A 75 -9.08 -10.42 -0.97
C ARG A 75 -9.17 -9.97 0.50
N THR A 76 -8.04 -9.94 1.20
CA THR A 76 -7.99 -9.65 2.64
C THR A 76 -8.25 -8.18 2.92
N ALA A 77 -7.70 -7.29 2.10
CA ALA A 77 -7.95 -5.85 2.17
C ALA A 77 -9.30 -5.43 1.58
N ARG A 78 -10.03 -6.36 0.95
CA ARG A 78 -11.28 -6.08 0.21
C ARG A 78 -11.08 -4.95 -0.82
N ALA A 79 -9.92 -4.97 -1.48
CA ALA A 79 -9.50 -3.90 -2.35
C ALA A 79 -10.13 -4.01 -3.75
N GLU A 80 -10.54 -2.88 -4.29
CA GLU A 80 -10.91 -2.74 -5.70
C GLU A 80 -9.66 -2.51 -6.55
N VAL A 81 -9.53 -3.22 -7.68
CA VAL A 81 -8.38 -3.03 -8.57
C VAL A 81 -8.65 -1.82 -9.47
N ALA A 82 -7.75 -0.84 -9.46
CA ALA A 82 -7.90 0.36 -10.29
C ALA A 82 -6.54 0.98 -10.65
N ASP A 83 -6.37 1.44 -11.89
CA ASP A 83 -5.19 2.22 -12.30
C ASP A 83 -5.32 3.67 -11.83
N PHE A 84 -4.71 3.96 -10.68
CA PHE A 84 -4.58 5.32 -10.16
C PHE A 84 -3.13 5.82 -10.13
N ARG A 85 -2.21 5.06 -10.75
CA ARG A 85 -0.79 5.40 -10.80
C ARG A 85 -0.59 6.63 -11.67
N GLU A 86 0.05 7.65 -11.12
CA GLU A 86 0.47 8.82 -11.88
C GLU A 86 1.80 8.52 -12.59
N THR A 87 1.89 8.87 -13.87
CA THR A 87 3.13 8.79 -14.64
C THR A 87 4.11 9.84 -14.11
N ARG A 88 5.36 9.46 -13.87
CA ARG A 88 6.39 10.45 -13.53
C ARG A 88 6.68 11.35 -14.73
N PRO A 89 7.04 12.63 -14.53
CA PRO A 89 7.31 13.58 -15.62
C PRO A 89 8.48 13.17 -16.53
N ASP A 90 9.39 12.34 -16.02
CA ASP A 90 10.55 11.78 -16.73
C ASP A 90 10.19 10.56 -17.61
N GLY A 91 8.90 10.21 -17.70
CA GLY A 91 8.44 9.03 -18.43
C GLY A 91 8.81 7.70 -17.75
N SER A 92 9.49 7.73 -16.60
CA SER A 92 9.80 6.54 -15.83
C SER A 92 8.55 6.10 -15.05
N GLY A 93 7.73 5.28 -15.70
CA GLY A 93 7.00 4.27 -14.96
C GLY A 93 8.03 3.20 -14.61
N THR A 94 8.45 3.08 -13.34
CA THR A 94 9.03 1.82 -12.90
C THR A 94 8.01 0.72 -13.20
N SER A 95 8.18 -0.05 -14.28
CA SER A 95 7.85 -1.47 -14.26
C SER A 95 8.86 -2.07 -13.30
N GLY A 96 8.65 -1.82 -12.01
CA GLY A 96 9.64 -2.11 -10.99
C GLY A 96 9.70 -3.62 -10.86
N THR A 97 10.70 -4.26 -11.47
CA THR A 97 11.26 -5.46 -10.84
C THR A 97 11.56 -5.04 -9.41
N PRO A 98 10.89 -5.61 -8.39
CA PRO A 98 11.13 -5.18 -7.03
C PRO A 98 12.60 -5.41 -6.75
N GLY A 99 13.31 -4.35 -6.36
CA GLY A 99 14.56 -4.52 -5.65
C GLY A 99 14.24 -5.43 -4.49
N MET A 100 14.75 -6.66 -4.58
CA MET A 100 14.68 -7.67 -3.55
C MET A 100 15.27 -7.00 -2.29
N MET A 101 14.41 -6.48 -1.41
CA MET A 101 14.83 -6.10 -0.07
C MET A 101 15.13 -7.41 0.63
N ASP A 102 16.39 -7.83 0.48
CA ASP A 102 16.99 -8.99 1.09
C ASP A 102 16.59 -8.98 2.57
N GLY A 103 15.79 -9.96 2.98
CA GLY A 103 15.19 -10.09 4.30
C GLY A 103 16.24 -10.38 5.37
N ARG A 104 17.26 -9.52 5.49
CA ARG A 104 18.32 -9.63 6.47
C ARG A 104 17.73 -9.40 7.86
N ARG A 105 17.37 -10.54 8.45
CA ARG A 105 17.41 -10.92 9.86
C ARG A 105 17.19 -9.78 10.86
N ALA A 106 15.99 -9.75 11.42
CA ALA A 106 15.87 -9.50 12.85
C ALA A 106 16.42 -10.75 13.58
N SER A 107 17.72 -10.78 13.83
CA SER A 107 18.31 -11.65 14.85
C SER A 107 19.53 -10.99 15.49
N GLU A 108 19.41 -10.80 16.80
CA GLU A 108 20.45 -10.69 17.85
C GLU A 108 20.99 -9.30 18.25
N GLY A 109 20.81 -9.02 19.54
CA GLY A 109 21.47 -7.96 20.30
C GLY A 109 20.79 -7.77 21.65
N ALA A 110 21.32 -8.44 22.68
CA ALA A 110 20.92 -8.41 24.10
C ALA A 110 20.89 -7.03 24.74
#